data_AF-A0A6M3LQ04-F1
#
_entry.id   AF-A0A6M3LQ04-F1
#
_cell.length_a   1.000
_cell.length_b   1.000
_cell.length_c   1.000
_cell.angle_alpha   90.00
_cell.angle_beta   90.00
_cell.angle_gamma   90.00
#
_symmetry.space_group_name_H-M   'P 1'
#
loop_
_entity.id
_entity.type
_entity.pdbx_description
1 polymer ?
#
loop_
_entity_poly.entity_id
_entity_poly.type
_entity_poly.pdbx_seq_one_letter_code
_entity_poly.pdbx_strand_id
1 'polypeptide(L)'
;KTFLSDSIEYRLAEYLLNHILKNNPKHKPVNIQSWAKSIDLMLRIDKREVEEIKQVIQWCQQDEFWRTNILSTSKLREQYDALVVKMDDKKGKPQTIIKQYINEATDELG
;
A
#
# COMPACT_ATOMS: atom_id res chain seq x y z
N LYS A 1 11.50 21.48 2.99
CA LYS A 1 10.44 21.47 1.95
C LYS A 1 9.10 21.54 2.68
N THR A 2 8.25 22.49 2.32
CA THR A 2 6.86 22.58 2.77
C THR A 2 5.98 22.14 1.60
N PHE A 3 4.96 21.35 1.89
CA PHE A 3 4.02 20.84 0.89
C PHE A 3 2.74 21.66 0.94
N LEU A 4 2.33 22.17 -0.22
CA LEU A 4 1.05 22.86 -0.39
C LEU A 4 -0.10 21.85 -0.36
N SER A 5 -1.29 22.28 0.07
CA SER A 5 -2.44 21.39 0.20
C SER A 5 -2.92 20.81 -1.13
N ASP A 6 -2.61 21.46 -2.25
CA ASP A 6 -2.92 20.98 -3.59
C ASP A 6 -1.87 20.03 -4.17
N SER A 7 -0.70 19.89 -3.50
CA SER A 7 0.37 19.00 -3.96
C SER A 7 -0.04 17.54 -3.85
N ILE A 8 0.50 16.71 -4.74
CA ILE A 8 0.21 15.27 -4.79
C ILE A 8 0.58 14.59 -3.47
N GLU A 9 1.74 14.95 -2.90
CA GLU A 9 2.23 14.37 -1.66
C GLU A 9 1.31 14.66 -0.47
N TYR A 10 0.82 15.90 -0.39
CA TYR A 10 -0.10 16.33 0.65
C TYR A 10 -1.45 15.62 0.49
N ARG A 11 -2.01 15.61 -0.72
CA ARG A 11 -3.30 14.97 -1.02
C ARG A 11 -3.28 13.48 -0.74
N LEU A 12 -2.19 12.76 -1.07
CA LEU A 12 -2.06 11.34 -0.74
C LEU A 12 -1.89 11.09 0.76
N ALA A 13 -1.18 11.96 1.47
CA ALA A 13 -1.08 11.89 2.92
C ALA A 13 -2.45 12.09 3.60
N GLU A 14 -3.23 13.08 3.16
CA GLU A 14 -4.60 13.29 3.62
C GLU A 14 -5.51 12.13 3.23
N TYR A 15 -5.32 11.55 2.05
CA TYR A 15 -6.08 10.40 1.59
C TYR A 15 -5.93 9.22 2.54
N LEU A 16 -4.71 8.88 2.94
CA LEU A 16 -4.46 7.84 3.96
C LEU A 16 -5.09 8.21 5.30
N LEU A 17 -4.90 9.45 5.78
CA LEU A 17 -5.46 9.90 7.06
C LEU A 17 -6.99 9.78 7.08
N ASN A 18 -7.66 10.16 5.99
CA ASN A 18 -9.11 10.08 5.86
C ASN A 18 -9.61 8.63 5.94
N HIS A 19 -8.89 7.67 5.36
CA HIS A 19 -9.21 6.24 5.49
C HIS A 19 -8.97 5.74 6.93
N ILE A 20 -7.87 6.12 7.57
CA ILE A 20 -7.59 5.78 8.97
C ILE A 20 -8.70 6.32 9.89
N LEU A 21 -9.13 7.57 9.69
CA LEU A 21 -10.19 8.20 10.49
C LEU A 21 -11.56 7.55 10.29
N LYS A 22 -11.86 7.02 9.10
CA LYS A 22 -13.07 6.21 8.89
C LYS A 22 -13.04 4.91 9.71
N ASN A 23 -11.88 4.26 9.80
CA ASN A 23 -11.70 3.04 10.58
C ASN A 23 -11.59 3.29 12.09
N ASN A 24 -11.00 4.42 12.49
CA ASN A 24 -10.80 4.84 13.87
C ASN A 24 -10.98 6.37 14.01
N PRO A 25 -12.21 6.85 14.28
CA PRO A 25 -12.50 8.28 14.38
C PRO A 25 -11.74 9.01 15.50
N LYS A 26 -11.17 8.27 16.45
CA LYS A 26 -10.39 8.81 17.57
C LYS A 26 -8.88 8.73 17.33
N HIS A 27 -8.44 8.51 16.09
CA HIS A 27 -7.03 8.52 15.75
C HIS A 27 -6.40 9.86 16.18
N LYS A 28 -5.18 9.80 16.70
CA LYS A 28 -4.49 10.97 17.23
C LYS A 28 -4.23 11.98 16.11
N PRO A 29 -4.21 13.30 16.40
CA PRO A 29 -3.78 14.29 15.44
C PRO A 29 -2.40 13.97 14.86
N VAL A 30 -2.22 14.20 13.56
CA VAL A 30 -0.99 13.87 12.83
C VAL A 30 -0.34 15.13 12.27
N ASN A 31 0.99 15.09 12.12
CA ASN A 31 1.70 16.12 11.37
C ASN A 31 1.68 15.77 9.87
N ILE A 32 0.76 16.39 9.14
CA ILE A 32 0.55 16.12 7.71
C ILE A 32 1.78 16.47 6.85
N GLN A 33 2.59 17.46 7.25
CA GLN A 33 3.83 17.81 6.53
C GLN A 33 4.86 16.69 6.63
N SER A 34 4.98 16.06 7.81
CA SER A 34 5.82 14.87 7.96
C SER A 34 5.30 13.71 7.12
N TRP A 35 3.98 13.57 6.99
CA TRP A 35 3.39 12.50 6.20
C TRP A 35 3.59 12.70 4.70
N ALA A 36 3.39 13.93 4.21
CA ALA A 36 3.66 14.32 2.84
C ALA A 36 5.14 14.12 2.50
N LYS A 37 6.07 14.37 3.43
CA LYS A 37 7.49 14.06 3.24
C LYS A 37 7.74 12.57 2.98
N SER A 38 7.06 11.66 3.67
CA SER A 38 7.19 10.22 3.37
C SER A 38 6.65 9.88 1.98
N ILE A 39 5.57 10.52 1.54
CA ILE A 39 5.06 10.34 0.18
C ILE A 39 6.03 10.91 -0.88
N ASP A 40 6.66 12.07 -0.63
CA ASP A 40 7.71 12.61 -1.51
C ASP A 40 8.84 11.59 -1.72
N LEU A 41 9.24 10.88 -0.67
CA LEU A 41 10.25 9.83 -0.78
C LEU A 41 9.73 8.65 -1.64
N MET A 42 8.48 8.23 -1.46
CA MET A 42 7.88 7.17 -2.29
C MET A 42 7.87 7.54 -3.78
N LEU A 43 7.52 8.78 -4.11
CA LEU A 43 7.47 9.25 -5.50
C LEU A 43 8.88 9.46 -6.08
N ARG A 44 9.72 10.23 -5.39
CA ARG A 44 10.98 10.74 -5.94
C ARG A 44 12.13 9.75 -5.82
N ILE A 45 12.21 9.04 -4.69
CA ILE A 45 13.31 8.11 -4.39
C ILE A 45 12.91 6.69 -4.76
N ASP A 46 11.75 6.23 -4.29
CA ASP A 46 11.31 4.85 -4.49
C ASP A 46 10.64 4.64 -5.86
N LYS A 47 10.44 5.72 -6.63
CA LYS A 47 9.88 5.73 -8.00
C LYS A 47 8.52 5.03 -8.10
N ARG A 48 7.68 5.15 -7.06
CA ARG A 48 6.32 4.60 -7.08
C ARG A 48 5.38 5.57 -7.77
N GLU A 49 4.44 5.01 -8.53
CA GLU A 49 3.46 5.82 -9.25
C GLU A 49 2.33 6.28 -8.33
N VAL A 50 1.81 7.48 -8.60
CA VAL A 50 0.77 8.12 -7.78
C VAL A 50 -0.46 7.23 -7.64
N GLU A 51 -0.91 6.64 -8.75
CA GLU A 51 -2.11 5.80 -8.77
C GLU A 51 -1.88 4.46 -8.06
N GLU A 52 -0.67 3.89 -8.11
CA GLU A 52 -0.34 2.67 -7.36
C GLU A 52 -0.38 2.93 -5.86
N ILE A 53 0.22 4.04 -5.39
CA ILE A 53 0.18 4.41 -3.97
C ILE A 53 -1.26 4.55 -3.49
N LYS A 54 -2.11 5.21 -4.29
CA LYS A 54 -3.53 5.39 -3.98
C LYS A 54 -4.27 4.04 -3.91
N GLN A 55 -4.01 3.12 -4.82
CA GLN A 55 -4.59 1.77 -4.80
C GLN A 55 -4.15 0.99 -3.56
N VAL A 56 -2.85 1.04 -3.22
CA VAL A 56 -2.32 0.37 -2.03
C VAL A 56 -2.93 0.94 -0.75
N ILE A 57 -3.09 2.27 -0.64
CA ILE A 57 -3.78 2.92 0.49
C ILE A 57 -5.21 2.40 0.61
N GLN A 58 -5.96 2.42 -0.49
CA GLN A 58 -7.36 1.99 -0.48
C GLN A 58 -7.48 0.52 -0.05
N TRP A 59 -6.64 -0.35 -0.61
CA TRP A 59 -6.67 -1.78 -0.30
C TRP A 59 -6.26 -2.06 1.15
N CYS A 60 -5.12 -1.51 1.61
CA CYS A 60 -4.58 -1.84 2.92
C CYS A 60 -5.48 -1.34 4.06
N GLN A 61 -6.24 -0.27 3.84
CA GLN A 61 -7.19 0.27 4.81
C GLN A 61 -8.52 -0.49 4.85
N GLN A 62 -8.81 -1.35 3.87
CA GLN A 62 -9.95 -2.27 3.87
C GLN A 62 -9.59 -3.65 4.42
N ASP A 63 -8.30 -4.00 4.40
CA ASP A 63 -7.81 -5.27 4.93
C ASP A 63 -7.73 -5.25 6.47
N GLU A 64 -8.29 -6.28 7.12
CA GLU A 64 -8.40 -6.33 8.59
C GLU A 64 -7.04 -6.34 9.29
N PHE A 65 -6.05 -7.03 8.70
CA PHE A 65 -4.70 -7.10 9.24
C PHE A 65 -3.96 -5.79 8.95
N TRP A 66 -3.97 -5.31 7.71
CA TRP A 66 -3.16 -4.15 7.34
C TRP A 66 -3.70 -2.82 7.85
N ARG A 67 -5.02 -2.64 7.99
CA ARG A 67 -5.58 -1.36 8.48
C ARG A 67 -5.15 -1.04 9.92
N THR A 68 -4.85 -2.06 10.73
CA THR A 68 -4.35 -1.87 12.10
C THR A 68 -2.84 -1.60 12.14
N ASN A 69 -2.11 -2.02 11.10
CA ASN A 69 -0.66 -1.88 11.00
C ASN A 69 -0.22 -0.63 10.23
N ILE A 70 -0.99 -0.20 9.23
CA ILE A 70 -0.67 0.97 8.40
C ILE A 70 -1.40 2.20 8.95
N LEU A 71 -0.81 2.80 10.00
CA LEU A 71 -1.33 3.99 10.68
C LEU A 71 -0.49 5.26 10.41
N SER A 72 0.40 5.22 9.42
CA SER A 72 1.14 6.39 8.95
C SER A 72 1.69 6.18 7.53
N THR A 73 1.99 7.26 6.81
CA THR A 73 2.66 7.18 5.51
C THR A 73 4.08 6.64 5.61
N SER A 74 4.77 6.84 6.74
CA SER A 74 6.08 6.20 6.98
C SER A 74 5.94 4.67 7.03
N LYS A 75 4.92 4.16 7.72
CA LYS A 75 4.68 2.72 7.80
C LYS A 75 4.17 2.15 6.48
N LEU A 76 3.35 2.90 5.74
CA LEU A 76 2.98 2.58 4.37
C LEU A 76 4.21 2.40 3.48
N ARG A 77 5.15 3.36 3.49
CA ARG A 77 6.40 3.30 2.72
C ARG A 77 7.25 2.10 3.10
N GLU A 78 7.44 1.88 4.41
CA GLU A 78 8.23 0.76 4.94
C GLU A 78 7.69 -0.60 4.47
N GLN A 79 6.37 -0.75 4.40
CA GLN A 79 5.70 -2.01 4.10
C GLN A 79 5.22 -2.11 2.63
N TYR A 80 5.56 -1.13 1.78
CA TYR A 80 4.94 -0.96 0.47
C TYR A 80 5.01 -2.23 -0.40
N ASP A 81 6.20 -2.83 -0.52
CA ASP A 81 6.37 -4.03 -1.36
C ASP A 81 5.61 -5.24 -0.82
N ALA A 82 5.56 -5.41 0.51
CA ALA A 82 4.77 -6.47 1.12
C ALA A 82 3.27 -6.27 0.87
N LEU A 83 2.79 -5.03 0.92
CA LEU A 83 1.41 -4.67 0.63
C LEU A 83 1.05 -4.95 -0.83
N VAL A 84 1.92 -4.62 -1.79
CA VAL A 84 1.72 -4.89 -3.21
C VAL A 84 1.56 -6.40 -3.47
N VAL A 85 2.49 -7.22 -2.96
CA VAL A 85 2.43 -8.68 -3.12
C VAL A 85 1.13 -9.25 -2.54
N LYS A 86 0.75 -8.80 -1.34
CA LYS A 86 -0.47 -9.28 -0.66
C LYS A 86 -1.76 -8.81 -1.34
N MET A 87 -1.75 -7.61 -1.94
CA MET A 87 -2.88 -7.10 -2.72
C MET A 87 -3.10 -7.96 -3.97
N ASP A 88 -2.03 -8.34 -4.66
CA ASP A 88 -2.11 -9.16 -5.87
C ASP A 88 -2.52 -10.60 -5.57
N ASP A 89 -2.04 -11.20 -4.48
CA ASP A 89 -2.48 -12.52 -4.01
C ASP A 89 -4.01 -12.57 -3.78
N LYS A 90 -4.61 -11.46 -3.30
CA LYS A 90 -6.07 -11.35 -3.10
C LYS A 90 -6.86 -11.07 -4.38
N LYS A 91 -6.26 -10.47 -5.42
CA LYS A 91 -6.91 -10.25 -6.73
C LYS A 91 -7.04 -11.53 -7.55
N GLY A 92 -6.46 -12.64 -7.07
CA GLY A 92 -6.60 -13.97 -7.63
C GLY A 92 -5.59 -14.24 -8.74
N LYS A 93 -4.54 -15.00 -8.42
CA LYS A 93 -3.94 -15.85 -9.45
C LYS A 93 -4.97 -16.94 -9.81
N PRO A 94 -5.25 -17.20 -11.10
CA PRO A 94 -5.82 -18.48 -11.47
C PRO A 94 -4.87 -19.55 -10.94
N GLN A 95 -5.34 -20.42 -10.05
CA GLN A 95 -4.54 -21.55 -9.51
C GLN A 95 -4.07 -22.53 -10.60
N THR A 96 -4.38 -22.27 -11.86
CA THR A 96 -4.10 -23.11 -13.03
C THR A 96 -2.62 -23.20 -13.37
N ILE A 97 -1.84 -22.12 -13.29
CA ILE A 97 -0.44 -22.15 -13.75
C ILE A 97 0.46 -22.94 -12.79
N ILE A 98 0.28 -22.83 -11.47
CA ILE A 98 1.10 -23.58 -10.49
C ILE A 98 0.82 -25.09 -10.58
N LYS A 99 -0.43 -25.51 -10.83
CA LYS A 99 -0.75 -26.93 -11.04
C LYS A 99 -0.11 -27.50 -12.30
N GLN A 100 0.00 -26.71 -13.37
CA GLN A 100 0.59 -27.17 -14.62
C GLN A 100 2.10 -27.42 -14.50
N TYR A 101 2.85 -26.51 -13.86
CA TYR A 101 4.28 -26.70 -13.61
C TYR A 101 4.59 -27.88 -12.67
N ILE A 102 3.71 -28.17 -11.71
CA ILE A 102 3.91 -29.31 -10.79
C ILE A 102 3.64 -30.64 -11.50
N ASN A 103 2.60 -30.71 -12.35
CA ASN A 103 2.29 -31.94 -13.09
C ASN A 103 3.37 -32.29 -14.12
N GLU A 104 3.87 -31.29 -14.86
CA GLU A 104 4.93 -31.48 -15.85
C GLU A 104 6.26 -31.93 -15.20
N ALA A 105 6.59 -31.39 -14.02
CA ALA A 105 7.80 -31.79 -13.28
C ALA A 105 7.70 -33.19 -12.64
N THR A 106 6.48 -33.70 -12.39
CA THR A 106 6.30 -35.08 -11.88
C THR A 106 6.35 -36.14 -12.97
N ASP A 107 6.04 -35.79 -14.22
CA ASP A 107 6.10 -36.70 -15.36
C ASP A 107 7.54 -36.93 -15.87
N GLU A 108 8.49 -36.02 -15.57
CA GLU A 108 9.92 -36.17 -15.92
C GLU A 108 10.73 -37.04 -14.95
N LEU A 109 10.13 -37.41 -13.80
CA LEU A 109 10.77 -38.22 -12.75
C LEU A 109 10.19 -39.65 -12.63
N GLY A 110 9.27 -40.02 -13.52
CA GLY A 110 8.69 -41.37 -13.64
C GLY A 110 9.16 -42.09 -14.89
#